data_AF-A0A2Z5G8Y4-F1
#
_entry.id   AF-A0A2Z5G8Y4-F1
#
_cell.length_a   1.000
_cell.length_b   1.000
_cell.length_c   1.000
_cell.angle_alpha   90.00
_cell.angle_beta   90.00
_cell.angle_gamma   90.00
#
_symmetry.space_group_name_H-M   'P 1'
#
loop_
_entity.id
_entity.type
_entity.pdbx_description
1 polymer ?
#
loop_
_entity_poly.entity_id
_entity_poly.type
_entity_poly.pdbx_seq_one_letter_code
_entity_poly.pdbx_strand_id
1 'polypeptide(L)'
;MKKLTEAELHTFIQGMSLPENYRPAVREPYVPGPVRHGQTEFRILDYVRPKSKHSRNWWAPCPSCRQAGRDKSGDNLAIQVANPRFYKCWAGCSADDIRAALGQPIRKKQMA
;
A
#
# COMPACT_ATOMS: atom_id res chain seq x y z
N MET A 1 -22.54 3.18 -12.69
CA MET A 1 -22.54 1.71 -12.47
C MET A 1 -23.43 1.39 -11.28
N LYS A 2 -24.38 0.47 -11.43
CA LYS A 2 -25.21 -0.04 -10.33
C LYS A 2 -24.35 -0.94 -9.43
N LYS A 3 -24.40 -0.75 -8.10
CA LYS A 3 -23.72 -1.66 -7.18
C LYS A 3 -24.56 -2.91 -7.00
N LEU A 4 -23.91 -4.07 -7.05
CA LEU A 4 -24.57 -5.36 -6.80
C LEU A 4 -24.87 -5.50 -5.30
N THR A 5 -26.08 -5.95 -4.96
CA THR A 5 -26.44 -6.35 -3.60
C THR A 5 -25.90 -7.75 -3.28
N GLU A 6 -25.81 -8.07 -1.98
CA GLU A 6 -25.40 -9.40 -1.53
C GLU A 6 -26.35 -10.50 -2.02
N ALA A 7 -27.66 -10.26 -1.98
CA ALA A 7 -28.67 -11.19 -2.50
C ALA A 7 -28.50 -11.44 -4.01
N GLU A 8 -28.26 -10.39 -4.80
CA GLU A 8 -27.97 -10.53 -6.23
C GLU A 8 -26.67 -11.35 -6.44
N LEU A 9 -25.63 -11.13 -5.63
CA LEU A 9 -24.37 -11.88 -5.71
C LEU A 9 -24.59 -13.37 -5.45
N HIS A 10 -25.37 -13.72 -4.41
CA HIS A 10 -25.67 -15.11 -4.06
C HIS A 10 -26.37 -15.86 -5.19
N THR A 11 -27.33 -15.22 -5.87
CA THR A 11 -27.99 -15.80 -7.04
C THR A 11 -27.01 -16.12 -8.16
N PHE A 12 -26.02 -15.26 -8.41
CA PHE A 12 -25.04 -15.49 -9.48
C PHE A 12 -24.06 -16.64 -9.20
N ILE A 13 -23.71 -16.89 -7.94
CA ILE A 13 -22.76 -17.94 -7.56
C ILE A 13 -23.44 -19.28 -7.21
N GLN A 14 -24.77 -19.35 -7.32
CA GLN A 14 -25.52 -20.55 -6.98
C GLN A 14 -25.09 -21.71 -7.88
N GLY A 15 -24.72 -22.84 -7.25
CA GLY A 15 -24.23 -24.03 -7.96
C GLY A 15 -22.75 -24.00 -8.35
N MET A 16 -22.04 -22.90 -8.07
CA MET A 16 -20.58 -22.85 -8.24
C MET A 16 -19.89 -23.40 -6.99
N SER A 17 -18.97 -24.33 -7.18
CA SER A 17 -18.05 -24.79 -6.14
C SER A 17 -16.62 -24.33 -6.46
N LEU A 18 -15.83 -24.12 -5.40
CA LEU A 18 -14.39 -23.93 -5.56
C LEU A 18 -13.78 -25.26 -6.01
N PRO A 19 -12.87 -25.27 -7.01
CA PRO A 19 -12.15 -26.47 -7.40
C PRO A 19 -11.39 -27.09 -6.23
N GLU A 20 -11.34 -28.43 -6.14
CA GLU A 20 -10.63 -29.14 -5.05
C GLU A 20 -9.13 -28.82 -4.97
N ASN A 21 -8.54 -28.42 -6.09
CA ASN A 21 -7.14 -28.02 -6.17
C ASN A 21 -6.90 -26.53 -5.86
N TYR A 22 -7.93 -25.76 -5.48
CA TYR A 22 -7.77 -24.36 -5.12
C TYR A 22 -6.94 -24.22 -3.84
N ARG A 23 -5.74 -23.66 -3.97
CA ARG A 23 -4.85 -23.35 -2.85
C ARG A 23 -4.64 -21.83 -2.79
N PRO A 24 -5.32 -21.10 -1.89
CA PRO A 24 -5.07 -19.68 -1.76
C PRO A 24 -3.62 -19.45 -1.32
N ALA A 25 -2.94 -18.49 -1.96
CA ALA A 25 -1.58 -18.15 -1.60
C ALA A 25 -1.53 -17.66 -0.15
N VAL A 26 -0.74 -18.34 0.69
CA VAL A 26 -0.45 -17.87 2.04
C VAL A 26 0.32 -16.57 1.92
N ARG A 27 -0.25 -15.49 2.45
CA ARG A 27 0.48 -14.23 2.57
C ARG A 27 1.52 -14.40 3.67
N GLU A 28 2.80 -14.50 3.31
CA GLU A 28 3.89 -14.56 4.28
C GLU A 28 3.81 -13.37 5.27
N PRO A 29 4.00 -13.59 6.59
CA PRO A 29 4.20 -12.50 7.54
C PRO A 29 5.41 -11.64 7.14
N TYR A 30 5.33 -10.32 7.35
CA TYR A 30 6.44 -9.43 7.03
C TYR A 30 7.51 -9.51 8.12
N VAL A 31 8.74 -9.81 7.72
CA VAL A 31 9.92 -9.51 8.52
C VAL A 31 10.60 -8.32 7.85
N PRO A 32 10.62 -7.13 8.49
CA PRO A 32 11.39 -6.01 7.98
C PRO A 32 12.84 -6.42 7.77
N GLY A 33 13.36 -6.17 6.57
CA GLY A 33 14.79 -6.23 6.35
C GLY A 33 15.48 -5.22 7.28
N PRO A 34 16.72 -5.49 7.71
CA PRO A 34 17.45 -4.57 8.57
C PRO A 34 17.52 -3.19 7.92
N VAL A 35 17.12 -2.16 8.67
CA VAL A 35 17.29 -0.77 8.24
C VAL A 35 18.78 -0.57 8.01
N ARG A 36 19.18 -0.25 6.76
CA ARG A 36 20.58 0.01 6.44
C ARG A 36 20.98 1.35 7.03
N HIS A 37 21.50 1.32 8.26
CA HIS A 37 22.09 2.49 8.90
C HIS A 37 23.25 3.01 8.02
N GLY A 38 23.16 4.28 7.59
CA GLY A 38 24.16 4.92 6.71
C GLY A 38 23.65 5.33 5.32
N GLN A 39 22.41 5.00 4.94
CA GLN A 39 21.79 5.59 3.74
C GLN A 39 21.33 7.04 4.06
N THR A 40 21.82 8.02 3.32
CA THR A 40 21.38 9.43 3.42
C THR A 40 20.00 9.68 2.83
N GLU A 41 19.47 8.73 2.04
CA GLU A 41 18.26 8.91 1.25
C GLU A 41 17.09 8.08 1.79
N PHE A 42 15.92 8.71 1.90
CA PHE A 42 14.70 8.02 2.30
C PHE A 42 14.14 7.17 1.16
N ARG A 43 13.87 5.90 1.42
CA ARG A 43 13.18 4.98 0.51
C ARG A 43 11.93 4.46 1.20
N ILE A 44 10.76 4.69 0.61
CA ILE A 44 9.50 4.39 1.30
C ILE A 44 9.31 2.89 1.58
N LEU A 45 9.89 2.03 0.75
CA LEU A 45 9.84 0.57 0.90
C LEU A 45 10.56 0.05 2.15
N ASP A 46 11.42 0.86 2.79
CA ASP A 46 12.02 0.50 4.07
C ASP A 46 10.99 0.59 5.22
N TYR A 47 9.86 1.28 4.99
CA TYR A 47 8.83 1.58 6.00
C TYR A 47 7.46 1.01 5.68
N VAL A 48 7.15 0.75 4.40
CA VAL A 48 5.84 0.26 3.96
C VAL A 48 5.97 -1.04 3.19
N ARG A 49 5.05 -1.97 3.45
CA ARG A 49 4.97 -3.24 2.73
C ARG A 49 4.00 -3.14 1.54
N PRO A 50 4.46 -3.40 0.31
CA PRO A 50 3.57 -3.59 -0.83
C PRO A 50 2.65 -4.80 -0.65
N LYS A 51 1.38 -4.66 -1.05
CA LYS A 51 0.40 -5.75 -1.15
C LYS A 51 0.38 -6.39 -2.53
N SER A 52 0.64 -5.61 -3.58
CA SER A 52 0.60 -6.08 -4.96
C SER A 52 1.56 -5.30 -5.85
N LYS A 53 1.86 -5.89 -7.01
CA LYS A 53 2.57 -5.24 -8.10
C LYS A 53 1.64 -5.17 -9.29
N HIS A 54 1.50 -4.00 -9.90
CA HIS A 54 0.91 -3.92 -11.23
C HIS A 54 1.61 -2.87 -12.08
N SER A 55 1.87 -3.21 -13.35
CA SER A 55 2.66 -2.38 -14.26
C SER A 55 3.99 -1.97 -13.59
N ARG A 56 4.31 -0.68 -13.59
CA ARG A 56 5.55 -0.09 -13.06
C ARG A 56 5.47 0.32 -11.58
N ASN A 57 4.40 -0.07 -10.87
CA ASN A 57 4.19 0.33 -9.48
C ASN A 57 3.97 -0.87 -8.54
N TRP A 58 4.53 -0.72 -7.35
CA TRP A 58 4.09 -1.41 -6.16
C TRP A 58 2.92 -0.66 -5.54
N TRP A 59 1.95 -1.41 -5.01
CA TRP A 59 0.78 -0.85 -4.34
C TRP A 59 0.76 -1.26 -2.89
N ALA A 60 0.61 -0.28 -2.02
CA ALA A 60 0.72 -0.45 -0.58
C ALA A 60 -0.35 0.39 0.15
N PRO A 61 -0.58 0.11 1.44
CA PRO A 61 -1.35 1.01 2.28
C PRO A 61 -0.60 2.33 2.46
N CYS A 62 -1.31 3.45 2.41
CA CYS A 62 -0.75 4.76 2.72
C CYS A 62 -0.71 4.96 4.25
N PRO A 63 0.45 5.20 4.87
CA PRO A 63 0.58 5.38 6.32
C PRO A 63 -0.33 6.48 6.87
N SER A 64 -0.38 7.63 6.20
CA SER A 64 -1.24 8.76 6.58
C SER A 64 -2.73 8.41 6.44
N CYS A 65 -3.14 7.74 5.36
CA CYS A 65 -4.54 7.29 5.22
C CYS A 65 -4.93 6.25 6.26
N ARG A 66 -4.02 5.33 6.63
CA ARG A 66 -4.25 4.34 7.68
C ARG A 66 -4.45 5.00 9.03
N GLN A 67 -3.57 5.94 9.40
CA GLN A 67 -3.68 6.68 10.65
C GLN A 67 -5.01 7.45 10.74
N ALA A 68 -5.47 8.00 9.62
CA ALA A 68 -6.77 8.68 9.53
C ALA A 68 -7.99 7.74 9.33
N GLY A 69 -7.81 6.41 9.29
CA GLY A 69 -8.92 5.45 9.16
C GLY A 69 -9.60 5.41 7.78
N ARG A 70 -8.94 5.92 6.73
CA ARG A 70 -9.52 6.08 5.37
C ARG A 70 -8.89 5.18 4.30
N ASP A 71 -7.93 4.33 4.68
CA ASP A 71 -7.32 3.35 3.78
C ASP A 71 -8.06 2.00 3.82
N LYS A 72 -9.26 1.94 3.22
CA LYS A 72 -10.13 0.76 3.29
C LYS A 72 -9.58 -0.43 2.47
N SER A 73 -9.08 -0.16 1.27
CA SER A 73 -8.59 -1.18 0.34
C SER A 73 -7.11 -1.51 0.55
N GLY A 74 -6.34 -0.63 1.22
CA GLY A 74 -4.92 -0.83 1.49
C GLY A 74 -4.03 -0.66 0.26
N ASP A 75 -4.50 0.03 -0.78
CA ASP A 75 -3.83 0.25 -2.06
C ASP A 75 -3.82 1.75 -2.42
N ASN A 76 -3.92 2.63 -1.44
CA ASN A 76 -3.89 4.07 -1.68
C ASN A 76 -2.51 4.56 -2.15
N LEU A 77 -1.42 3.85 -1.86
CA LEU A 77 -0.06 4.29 -2.13
C LEU A 77 0.55 3.54 -3.33
N ALA A 78 0.79 4.26 -4.42
CA ALA A 78 1.58 3.78 -5.56
C ALA A 78 3.05 4.16 -5.37
N ILE A 79 3.96 3.20 -5.51
CA ILE A 79 5.41 3.36 -5.35
C ILE A 79 6.09 2.86 -6.62
N GLN A 80 6.93 3.68 -7.24
CA GLN A 80 7.59 3.31 -8.49
C GLN A 80 8.58 2.15 -8.27
N VAL A 81 8.47 1.10 -9.10
CA VAL A 81 9.35 -0.08 -9.00
C VAL A 81 10.81 0.28 -9.28
N ALA A 82 11.06 1.14 -10.28
CA ALA A 82 12.40 1.53 -10.68
C ALA A 82 13.12 2.42 -9.66
N ASN A 83 12.37 3.23 -8.90
CA ASN A 83 12.93 4.12 -7.90
C ASN A 83 11.93 4.35 -6.74
N PRO A 84 12.13 3.66 -5.59
CA PRO A 84 11.25 3.74 -4.43
C PRO A 84 11.18 5.10 -3.73
N ARG A 85 11.95 6.10 -4.18
CA ARG A 85 11.83 7.49 -3.71
C ARG A 85 10.60 8.17 -4.30
N PHE A 86 10.10 7.70 -5.44
CA PHE A 86 8.91 8.23 -6.08
C PHE A 86 7.69 7.41 -5.67
N TYR A 87 6.79 8.07 -4.96
CA TYR A 87 5.53 7.51 -4.54
C TYR A 87 4.43 8.58 -4.55
N LYS A 88 3.18 8.14 -4.73
CA LYS A 88 2.00 9.00 -4.75
C LYS A 88 0.85 8.31 -4.01
N CYS A 89 0.19 9.05 -3.14
CA CYS A 89 -1.09 8.62 -2.56
C CYS A 89 -2.24 9.05 -3.46
N TRP A 90 -3.08 8.11 -3.90
CA TRP A 90 -4.27 8.38 -4.71
C TRP A 90 -5.44 8.97 -3.92
N ALA A 91 -5.41 8.86 -2.58
CA ALA A 91 -6.34 9.53 -1.69
C ALA A 91 -5.90 10.96 -1.31
N GLY A 92 -4.82 11.49 -1.90
CA GLY A 92 -4.44 12.91 -1.79
C GLY A 92 -3.53 13.29 -0.61
N CYS A 93 -2.92 12.33 0.10
CA CYS A 93 -1.90 12.67 1.11
C CYS A 93 -0.64 13.24 0.47
N SER A 94 -0.06 14.29 1.07
CA SER A 94 1.22 14.83 0.64
C SER A 94 2.38 13.91 1.05
N ALA A 95 3.56 14.12 0.43
CA ALA A 95 4.77 13.42 0.85
C ALA A 95 5.15 13.75 2.30
N ASP A 96 4.88 14.99 2.75
CA ASP A 96 5.07 15.42 4.14
C ASP A 96 4.16 14.64 5.10
N ASP A 97 2.87 14.52 4.80
CA ASP A 97 1.92 13.78 5.65
C ASP A 97 2.31 12.29 5.77
N ILE A 98 2.65 11.68 4.63
CA ILE A 98 3.08 10.28 4.58
C ILE A 98 4.32 10.06 5.44
N ARG A 99 5.29 10.98 5.35
CA ARG A 99 6.56 10.87 6.06
C ARG A 99 6.44 11.21 7.54
N ALA A 100 5.59 12.17 7.89
CA ALA A 100 5.24 12.47 9.28
C ALA A 100 4.58 11.25 9.95
N ALA A 101 3.65 10.58 9.26
CA ALA A 101 3.01 9.35 9.75
C ALA A 101 3.99 8.17 9.95
N LEU A 102 5.15 8.21 9.28
CA LEU A 102 6.23 7.23 9.43
C LEU A 102 7.30 7.65 10.47
N GLY A 103 7.17 8.82 11.10
CA GLY A 103 8.19 9.37 11.99
C GLY A 103 9.48 9.80 11.27
N GLN A 104 9.41 10.07 9.96
CA GLN A 104 10.54 10.42 9.10
C GLN A 104 10.32 11.75 8.35
N PRO A 105 9.97 12.84 9.05
CA PRO A 105 9.57 14.10 8.41
C PRO A 105 10.63 14.62 7.44
N ILE A 106 10.19 15.30 6.37
CA ILE A 106 11.11 15.95 5.44
C ILE A 106 11.80 17.10 6.18
N ARG A 107 13.12 17.01 6.32
CA ARG A 107 13.92 18.11 6.87
C ARG A 107 13.92 19.25 5.87
N LYS A 108 13.14 20.29 6.12
CA LYS A 108 13.22 21.54 5.36
C LYS A 108 14.55 22.19 5.72
N LYS A 109 15.40 22.47 4.72
CA LYS A 109 16.53 23.38 4.96
C LYS A 109 15.91 24.72 5.34
N GLN A 110 16.20 25.20 6.55
CA GLN A 110 15.96 26.61 6.84
C GLN A 110 16.80 27.41 5.84
N MET A 111 16.12 28.20 5.00
CA MET A 111 16.80 29.22 4.22
C MET A 111 17.28 30.26 5.24
N ALA A 112 18.60 30.38 5.38
CA ALA A 112 19.23 31.49 6.09
C ALA A 112 19.26 32.72 5.19
#